data_AF-A0A378BWA5-F1
#
_entry.id   AF-A0A378BWA5-F1
#
_cell.length_a   1.000
_cell.length_b   1.000
_cell.length_c   1.000
_cell.angle_alpha   90.00
_cell.angle_beta   90.00
_cell.angle_gamma   90.00
#
_symmetry.space_group_name_H-M   'P 1'
#
loop_
_entity.id
_entity.type
_entity.pdbx_description
1 polymer ?
#
loop_
_entity_poly.entity_id
_entity_poly.type
_entity_poly.pdbx_seq_one_letter_code
_entity_poly.pdbx_strand_id
1 'polypeptide(L)' 'MMNVKPIRTEQDYEAALRAVEPFFDNEPAPDTPEGDFF' A
#
# COMPACT_ATOMS: atom_id res chain seq x y z
N MET A 1 4.96 11.00 -10.57
CA MET A 1 6.06 10.82 -9.60
C MET A 1 5.49 9.97 -8.47
N MET A 2 5.94 8.71 -8.33
CA MET A 2 5.55 7.89 -7.18
C MET A 2 6.12 8.51 -5.90
N ASN A 3 5.24 8.96 -5.01
CA ASN A 3 5.61 9.45 -3.67
C ASN A 3 5.71 8.24 -2.73
N VAL A 4 6.76 7.44 -2.89
CA VAL A 4 6.99 6.28 -2.01
C VAL A 4 7.43 6.78 -0.63
N LYS A 5 6.59 6.56 0.39
CA LYS A 5 6.91 6.89 1.78
C LYS A 5 7.83 5.80 2.36
N PRO A 6 9.05 6.14 2.83
CA PRO A 6 9.93 5.15 3.45
C PRO A 6 9.38 4.71 4.82
N ILE A 7 9.46 3.41 5.08
CA ILE A 7 9.15 2.79 6.37
C ILE A 7 10.42 2.84 7.22
N ARG A 8 10.40 3.54 8.37
CA ARG A 8 11.58 3.70 9.24
C ARG A 8 11.39 3.15 10.64
N THR A 9 10.14 2.89 11.03
CA THR A 9 9.78 2.42 12.37
C THR A 9 8.84 1.22 12.26
N GLU A 10 8.73 0.43 13.32
CA GLU A 10 7.73 -0.65 13.38
C GLU A 10 6.31 -0.10 13.24
N GLN A 11 6.04 1.09 13.76
CA GLN A 11 4.73 1.73 13.59
C GLN A 11 4.44 2.06 12.12
N ASP A 12 5.43 2.51 11.35
CA ASP A 12 5.28 2.70 9.91
C ASP A 12 5.04 1.37 9.19
N TYR A 13 5.70 0.30 9.63
CA TYR A 13 5.55 -1.04 9.06
C TYR A 13 4.13 -1.58 9.27
N GLU A 14 3.64 -1.55 10.52
CA GLU A 14 2.27 -1.94 10.88
C GLU A 14 1.21 -1.09 10.16
N ALA A 15 1.48 0.21 9.97
CA ALA A 15 0.60 1.08 9.21
C ALA A 15 0.56 0.71 7.72
N ALA A 16 1.70 0.35 7.13
CA ALA A 16 1.77 -0.12 5.75
C ALA A 16 1.05 -1.46 5.57
N LEU A 17 1.20 -2.39 6.51
CA LEU A 17 0.47 -3.67 6.49
C LEU A 17 -1.05 -3.47 6.51
N ARG A 18 -1.55 -2.65 7.45
CA ARG A 18 -2.99 -2.34 7.51
C ARG A 18 -3.51 -1.62 6.26
N ALA A 19 -2.67 -0.86 5.57
CA ALA A 19 -3.06 -0.18 4.35
C ALA A 19 -3.14 -1.15 3.16
N VAL A 20 -2.31 -2.20 3.13
CA VAL A 20 -2.33 -3.21 2.06
C VAL A 20 -3.36 -4.32 2.29
N GLU A 21 -3.70 -4.65 3.54
CA GLU A 21 -4.65 -5.73 3.90
C GLU A 21 -5.96 -5.74 3.08
N PRO A 22 -6.68 -4.62 2.91
CA PRO A 22 -7.96 -4.62 2.19
C PRO A 22 -7.85 -4.99 0.71
N PHE A 23 -6.67 -4.81 0.09
CA PHE A 23 -6.44 -5.13 -1.31
C PHE A 23 -6.25 -6.64 -1.53
N PHE A 24 -6.05 -7.45 -0.49
CA PHE A 24 -6.06 -8.92 -0.64
C PHE A 24 -7.47 -9.49 -0.78
N ASP A 25 -8.44 -8.88 -0.10
CA ASP A 25 -9.84 -9.26 -0.22
C ASP A 25 -10.50 -8.63 -1.46
N ASN A 26 -10.05 -7.43 -1.85
CA ASN A 26 -10.53 -6.70 -3.01
C ASN A 26 -9.35 -6.27 -3.88
N GLU A 27 -8.80 -7.23 -4.62
CA GLU A 27 -7.66 -6.99 -5.51
C GLU A 27 -8.05 -5.94 -6.57
N PRO A 28 -7.33 -4.79 -6.63
CA PRO A 28 -7.61 -3.76 -7.61
C PRO A 28 -7.20 -4.26 -8.99
N ALA A 29 -7.91 -3.81 -10.02
CA ALA A 29 -7.57 -4.19 -11.38
C ALA A 29 -6.16 -3.66 -11.74
N PRO A 30 -5.39 -4.40 -12.55
CA PRO A 30 -4.10 -3.93 -13.04
C PRO A 30 -4.27 -2.61 -13.81
N ASP A 31 -3.24 -1.75 -13.75
CA ASP A 31 -3.21 -0.40 -14.37
C ASP A 31 -4.23 0.60 -13.79
N THR A 32 -4.64 0.42 -12.54
CA THR A 32 -5.47 1.40 -11.79
C THR A 32 -4.62 2.21 -10.79
N PRO A 33 -4.98 3.47 -10.49
CA PRO A 33 -4.31 4.27 -9.47
C PRO A 33 -4.22 3.58 -8.10
N GLU A 34 -5.20 2.73 -7.79
CA GLU A 34 -5.26 1.91 -6.58
C GLU A 34 -4.27 0.74 -6.59
N GLY A 35 -4.01 0.14 -7.76
CA GLY A 35 -2.97 -0.88 -7.94
C GLY A 35 -1.54 -0.31 -7.90
N ASP A 36 -1.38 0.97 -8.26
CA ASP A 36 -0.10 1.70 -8.21
C ASP A 36 0.19 2.35 -6.84
N PHE A 37 -0.60 2.05 -5.81
CA PHE A 37 -0.53 2.71 -4.51
C PHE A 37 0.72 2.32 -3.68
N PHE A 38 1.46 1.29 -4.11
CA PHE A 38 2.67 0.78 -3.45
C PHE A 38 3.76 0.42 -4.48
#